data_AF-A0A947THE8-F1
#
_entry.id   AF-A0A947THE8-F1
#
_cell.length_a   1.000
_cell.length_b   1.000
_cell.length_c   1.000
_cell.angle_alpha   90.00
_cell.angle_beta   90.00
_cell.angle_gamma   90.00
#
_symmetry.space_group_name_H-M   'P 1'
#
loop_
_entity.id
_entity.type
_entity.pdbx_description
1 polymer ?
#
loop_
_entity_poly.entity_id
_entity_poly.type
_entity_poly.pdbx_seq_one_letter_code
_entity_poly.pdbx_strand_id
1 'polypeptide(L)'
;MKENPEKININEGGYFEVLKIAFPLILSTSAMTVQMFVDRVFVMWLDRDAMSAAMMGGILSFVPFSFFLGTVTYASTFVSQYDGAKMRNRIGPAVWQSIYFSIAAGLIMASIALFARPII
;
A
#
# COMPACT_ATOMS: atom_id res chain seq x y z
N MET A 1 -7.94 11.52 50.86
CA MET A 1 -7.87 10.99 49.49
C MET A 1 -7.43 12.15 48.61
N LYS A 2 -6.12 12.29 48.35
CA LYS A 2 -5.56 13.41 47.59
C LYS A 2 -5.71 13.09 46.11
N GLU A 3 -6.50 13.87 45.38
CA GLU A 3 -6.48 13.87 43.91
C GLU A 3 -5.06 14.25 43.47
N ASN A 4 -4.39 13.33 42.78
CA ASN A 4 -3.15 13.58 42.08
C ASN A 4 -3.52 14.10 40.69
N PRO A 5 -3.23 15.36 40.34
CA PRO A 5 -3.51 15.85 38.99
C PRO A 5 -2.57 15.11 38.03
N GLU A 6 -3.14 14.22 37.22
CA GLU A 6 -2.49 13.70 36.02
C GLU A 6 -2.05 14.89 35.18
N LYS A 7 -0.72 15.09 35.07
CA LYS A 7 -0.15 16.11 34.19
C LYS A 7 -0.49 15.69 32.76
N ILE A 8 -1.56 16.27 32.21
CA ILE A 8 -1.87 16.18 30.79
C ILE A 8 -0.70 16.82 30.04
N ASN A 9 0.13 15.99 29.41
CA ASN A 9 1.21 16.45 28.56
C ASN A 9 0.61 17.09 27.32
N ILE A 10 0.47 18.41 27.33
CA ILE A 10 0.09 19.25 26.18
C ILE A 10 1.05 19.16 24.97
N ASN A 11 2.07 18.29 25.03
CA ASN A 11 3.02 17.99 23.95
C ASN A 11 2.69 16.70 23.19
N GLU A 12 1.77 15.86 23.67
CA GLU A 12 1.34 14.66 22.93
C GLU A 12 0.50 15.10 21.71
N GLY A 13 1.02 14.85 20.50
CA GLY A 13 0.37 15.26 19.24
C GLY A 13 0.78 16.64 18.70
N GLY A 14 1.90 17.21 19.18
CA GLY A 14 2.43 18.47 18.62
C GLY A 14 2.87 18.35 17.15
N TYR A 15 2.87 19.47 16.41
CA TYR A 15 3.25 19.52 14.99
C TYR A 15 4.58 18.81 14.67
N PHE A 16 5.56 18.87 15.58
CA PHE A 16 6.86 18.22 15.41
C PHE A 16 6.79 16.69 15.49
N GLU A 17 5.92 16.14 16.33
CA GLU A 17 5.72 14.70 16.45
C GLU A 17 5.01 14.14 15.22
N VAL A 18 4.00 14.86 14.72
CA VAL A 18 3.34 14.55 13.44
C VAL A 18 4.34 14.63 12.28
N LEU A 19 5.17 15.67 12.23
CA LEU A 19 6.20 15.83 11.20
C LEU A 19 7.20 14.67 11.21
N LYS A 20 7.60 14.20 12.40
CA LYS A 20 8.54 13.08 12.56
C LYS A 20 7.99 11.76 11.99
N ILE A 21 6.68 11.52 12.10
CA ILE A 21 6.01 10.34 11.53
C ILE A 21 5.72 10.54 10.04
N ALA A 22 5.32 11.75 9.63
CA ALA A 22 4.99 12.07 8.25
C ALA A 22 6.22 12.12 7.34
N PHE A 23 7.37 12.57 7.83
CA PHE A 23 8.59 12.71 7.04
C PHE A 23 9.01 11.43 6.29
N PRO A 24 9.13 10.25 6.94
CA PRO A 24 9.43 9.01 6.22
C PRO A 24 8.33 8.60 5.23
N LEU A 25 7.06 8.89 5.55
CA LEU A 25 5.93 8.60 4.65
C LEU A 25 5.97 9.48 3.38
N ILE A 26 6.29 10.77 3.54
CA ILE A 26 6.46 11.72 2.44
C ILE A 26 7.63 11.28 1.55
N LEU A 27 8.77 10.91 2.14
CA LEU A 27 9.92 10.41 1.39
C LEU A 27 9.58 9.14 0.61
N SER A 28 8.89 8.19 1.24
CA SER A 28 8.46 6.95 0.58
C SER A 28 7.54 7.22 -0.63
N THR A 29 6.55 8.09 -0.44
CA THR A 29 5.60 8.46 -1.51
C THR A 29 6.28 9.24 -2.63
N SER A 30 7.22 10.12 -2.28
CA SER A 30 8.03 10.88 -3.25
C SER A 30 8.92 9.96 -4.08
N ALA A 31 9.55 8.98 -3.44
CA ALA A 31 10.38 7.97 -4.12
C ALA A 31 9.55 7.17 -5.12
N MET A 32 8.33 6.77 -4.77
CA MET A 32 7.40 6.08 -5.69
C MET A 32 7.09 6.92 -6.93
N THR A 33 6.93 8.23 -6.76
CA THR A 33 6.68 9.17 -7.87
C THR A 33 7.90 9.28 -8.79
N VAL A 34 9.09 9.38 -8.23
CA VAL A 34 10.35 9.41 -8.99
C VAL A 34 10.55 8.10 -9.75
N GLN A 35 10.29 6.95 -9.12
CA GLN A 35 10.37 5.64 -9.78
C GLN A 35 9.46 5.58 -11.02
N MET A 36 8.18 5.94 -10.88
CA MET A 36 7.25 5.96 -12.00
C MET A 36 7.67 6.91 -13.13
N PHE A 37 8.25 8.06 -12.77
CA PHE A 37 8.77 9.01 -13.76
C PHE A 37 9.93 8.41 -14.56
N VAL A 38 10.92 7.86 -13.86
CA VAL A 38 12.10 7.25 -14.47
C VAL A 38 11.68 6.10 -15.39
N ASP A 39 10.82 5.19 -14.93
CA ASP A 39 10.31 4.07 -15.73
C ASP A 39 9.68 4.55 -17.04
N ARG A 40 8.86 5.62 -16.99
CA ARG A 40 8.22 6.20 -18.18
C ARG A 40 9.22 6.85 -19.13
N VAL A 41 10.24 7.53 -18.63
CA VAL A 41 11.30 8.12 -19.47
C VAL A 41 12.05 7.04 -20.24
N PHE A 42 12.42 5.94 -19.56
CA PHE A 42 13.08 4.81 -20.21
C PHE A 42 12.21 4.16 -21.28
N VAL A 43 10.93 3.87 -20.99
CA VAL A 43 10.00 3.28 -21.98
C VAL A 43 9.82 4.20 -23.19
N MET A 44 9.66 5.51 -22.96
CA MET A 44 9.50 6.49 -24.05
C MET A 44 10.74 6.60 -24.96
N TRP A 45 11.94 6.43 -24.41
CA TRP A 45 13.18 6.43 -25.20
C TRP A 45 13.38 5.15 -26.02
N LEU A 46 12.91 4.01 -25.51
CA LEU A 46 12.99 2.73 -26.21
C LEU A 46 11.98 2.65 -27.36
N ASP A 47 10.71 2.98 -27.12
CA ASP A 47 9.66 2.88 -28.12
C ASP A 47 8.43 3.74 -27.75
N ARG A 48 8.07 4.70 -28.62
CA ARG A 48 6.89 5.57 -28.42
C ARG A 48 5.58 4.83 -28.61
N ASP A 49 5.54 3.82 -29.47
CA ASP A 49 4.33 3.05 -29.72
C ASP A 49 4.06 2.12 -28.53
N ALA A 50 5.12 1.52 -27.97
CA ALA A 50 5.04 0.76 -26.73
C ALA A 50 4.55 1.60 -25.54
N MET A 51 4.91 2.89 -25.46
CA MET A 51 4.45 3.78 -24.39
C MET A 51 2.92 3.98 -24.39
N SER A 52 2.32 4.13 -25.58
CA SER A 52 0.86 4.27 -25.70
C SER A 52 0.13 2.98 -25.37
N ALA A 53 0.66 1.84 -25.83
CA ALA A 53 0.14 0.51 -25.50
C ALA A 53 0.26 0.20 -24.00
N ALA A 54 1.39 0.55 -23.38
CA ALA A 54 1.64 0.35 -21.95
C ALA A 54 0.67 1.13 -21.06
N MET A 55 0.25 2.33 -21.47
CA MET A 55 -0.76 3.09 -20.71
C MET A 55 -2.11 2.36 -20.69
N MET A 56 -2.61 1.90 -21.85
CA MET A 56 -3.88 1.17 -21.90
C MET A 56 -3.78 -0.20 -21.19
N GLY A 57 -2.68 -0.93 -21.41
CA GLY A 57 -2.41 -2.20 -20.71
C GLY A 57 -2.31 -2.03 -19.19
N GLY A 58 -1.75 -0.90 -18.73
CA GLY A 58 -1.68 -0.54 -17.31
C GLY A 58 -3.05 -0.31 -16.70
N ILE A 59 -3.94 0.44 -17.38
CA ILE A 59 -5.32 0.64 -16.92
C ILE A 59 -6.07 -0.69 -16.86
N LEU A 60 -5.96 -1.52 -17.90
CA LEU A 60 -6.62 -2.83 -17.95
C LEU A 60 -6.14 -3.74 -16.81
N SER A 61 -4.83 -3.73 -16.53
CA SER A 61 -4.25 -4.50 -15.42
C SER A 61 -4.65 -3.95 -14.05
N PHE A 62 -4.87 -2.63 -13.95
CA PHE A 62 -5.23 -1.98 -12.69
C PHE A 62 -6.65 -2.33 -12.21
N VAL A 63 -7.60 -2.59 -13.13
CA VAL A 63 -8.99 -2.90 -12.77
C VAL A 63 -9.09 -4.10 -11.80
N PRO A 64 -8.63 -5.33 -12.15
CA PRO A 64 -8.68 -6.45 -11.23
C PRO A 64 -7.71 -6.26 -10.06
N PHE A 65 -6.55 -5.64 -10.28
CA PHE A 65 -5.56 -5.37 -9.23
C PHE A 65 -6.14 -4.51 -8.11
N SER A 66 -6.93 -3.49 -8.43
CA SER A 66 -7.52 -2.57 -7.45
C SER A 66 -8.43 -3.27 -6.43
N PHE A 67 -9.16 -4.31 -6.86
CA PHE A 67 -10.01 -5.12 -5.98
C PHE A 67 -9.18 -5.87 -4.92
N PHE A 68 -8.11 -6.53 -5.36
CA PHE A 68 -7.21 -7.24 -4.45
C PHE A 68 -6.43 -6.28 -3.56
N LEU A 69 -5.92 -5.18 -4.11
CA LEU A 69 -5.20 -4.15 -3.37
C LEU A 69 -6.06 -3.55 -2.26
N GLY A 70 -7.32 -3.23 -2.57
CA GLY A 70 -8.30 -2.73 -1.60
C GLY A 70 -8.54 -3.72 -0.46
N THR A 71 -8.67 -5.00 -0.78
CA THR A 71 -8.89 -6.05 0.24
C THR A 71 -7.66 -6.23 1.14
N VAL A 72 -6.46 -6.25 0.56
CA VAL A 72 -5.20 -6.39 1.32
C VAL A 72 -4.94 -5.19 2.22
N THR A 73 -5.29 -3.97 1.78
CA THR A 73 -5.09 -2.76 2.60
C THR A 73 -5.92 -2.74 3.88
N TYR A 74 -7.02 -3.51 3.98
CA TYR A 74 -7.75 -3.69 5.24
C TYR A 74 -6.93 -4.39 6.34
N ALA A 75 -5.86 -5.11 6.00
CA ALA A 75 -4.98 -5.72 6.99
C ALA A 75 -4.45 -4.67 7.98
N SER A 76 -4.00 -3.51 7.50
CA SER A 76 -3.54 -2.41 8.34
C SER A 76 -4.63 -1.90 9.29
N THR A 77 -5.88 -1.83 8.81
CA THR A 77 -7.03 -1.47 9.64
C THR A 77 -7.25 -2.47 10.77
N PHE A 78 -7.21 -3.78 10.48
CA PHE A 78 -7.33 -4.83 11.50
C PHE A 78 -6.17 -4.80 12.51
N VAL A 79 -4.94 -4.58 12.05
CA VAL A 79 -3.77 -4.44 12.92
C VAL A 79 -3.96 -3.28 13.89
N SER A 80 -4.35 -2.10 13.39
CA SER A 80 -4.60 -0.92 14.22
C SER A 80 -5.73 -1.14 15.22
N GLN A 81 -6.83 -1.80 14.81
CA GLN A 81 -7.94 -2.12 15.71
C GLN A 81 -7.54 -3.12 16.80
N TYR A 82 -6.80 -4.18 16.45
CA TYR A 82 -6.37 -5.19 17.42
C TYR A 82 -5.32 -4.68 18.39
N ASP A 83 -4.41 -3.81 17.94
CA ASP A 83 -3.46 -3.16 18.85
C ASP A 83 -4.19 -2.19 19.80
N GLY A 84 -5.12 -1.38 19.30
CA GLY A 84 -5.95 -0.49 20.12
C GLY A 84 -6.81 -1.22 21.15
N ALA A 85 -7.32 -2.42 20.82
CA ALA A 85 -8.09 -3.26 21.73
C ALA A 85 -7.23 -4.14 22.68
N LYS A 86 -5.90 -3.95 22.71
CA LYS A 86 -4.93 -4.79 23.44
C LYS A 86 -5.01 -6.29 23.10
N MET A 87 -5.58 -6.65 21.95
CA MET A 87 -5.72 -8.03 21.46
C MET A 87 -4.56 -8.44 20.54
N ARG A 88 -3.32 -8.25 20.99
CA ARG A 88 -2.11 -8.47 20.17
C ARG A 88 -1.98 -9.88 19.61
N ASN A 89 -2.53 -10.88 20.30
CA ASN A 89 -2.55 -12.28 19.83
C ASN A 89 -3.31 -12.45 18.49
N ARG A 90 -4.22 -11.54 18.14
CA ARG A 90 -4.99 -11.59 16.88
C ARG A 90 -4.32 -10.88 15.70
N ILE A 91 -3.28 -10.08 15.97
CA ILE A 91 -2.52 -9.36 14.94
C ILE A 91 -1.79 -10.35 14.02
N GLY A 92 -1.07 -11.31 14.61
CA GLY A 92 -0.32 -12.32 13.85
C GLY A 92 -1.19 -13.09 12.85
N PRO A 93 -2.29 -13.72 13.29
CA PRO A 93 -3.22 -14.40 12.39
C PRO A 93 -3.78 -13.49 11.29
N ALA A 94 -4.15 -12.25 11.59
CA ALA A 94 -4.68 -11.31 10.60
C ALA A 94 -3.64 -10.96 9.52
N VAL A 95 -2.39 -10.71 9.93
CA VAL A 95 -1.28 -10.48 9.00
C VAL A 95 -1.02 -11.70 8.13
N TRP A 96 -0.96 -12.90 8.71
CA TRP A 96 -0.77 -14.14 7.95
C TRP A 96 -1.89 -14.38 6.93
N GLN A 97 -3.15 -14.14 7.30
CA GLN A 97 -4.27 -14.24 6.36
C GLN A 97 -4.14 -13.25 5.21
N SER A 98 -3.70 -12.02 5.49
CA SER A 98 -3.45 -11.04 4.42
C SER A 98 -2.33 -11.49 3.47
N ILE A 99 -1.26 -12.11 4.00
CA ILE A 99 -0.17 -12.65 3.18
C ILE A 99 -0.66 -13.80 2.29
N TYR A 100 -1.38 -14.77 2.85
CA TYR A 100 -1.93 -15.88 2.06
C TYR A 100 -2.88 -15.38 0.98
N PHE A 101 -3.73 -14.39 1.30
CA PHE A 101 -4.59 -13.75 0.32
C PHE A 101 -3.80 -13.01 -0.76
N SER A 102 -2.74 -12.28 -0.41
CA SER A 102 -1.87 -11.60 -1.40
C SER A 102 -1.18 -12.58 -2.34
N ILE A 103 -0.70 -13.72 -1.82
CA ILE A 103 -0.08 -14.76 -2.66
C ILE A 103 -1.13 -15.36 -3.62
N ALA A 104 -2.31 -15.70 -3.11
CA ALA A 104 -3.40 -16.22 -3.93
C ALA A 104 -3.84 -15.21 -5.00
N ALA A 105 -3.99 -13.94 -4.63
CA ALA A 105 -4.29 -12.85 -5.56
C ALA A 105 -3.21 -12.70 -6.64
N GLY A 106 -1.93 -12.79 -6.26
CA GLY A 106 -0.80 -12.76 -7.20
C GLY A 106 -0.84 -13.91 -8.20
N LEU A 107 -1.16 -15.14 -7.76
CA LEU A 107 -1.31 -16.30 -8.64
C LEU A 107 -2.50 -16.15 -9.59
N ILE A 108 -3.63 -15.61 -9.12
CA ILE A 108 -4.79 -15.31 -9.96
C ILE A 108 -4.43 -14.26 -11.02
N MET A 109 -3.77 -13.17 -10.61
CA MET A 109 -3.33 -12.12 -11.52
C MET A 109 -2.32 -12.64 -12.56
N ALA A 110 -1.37 -13.47 -12.15
CA ALA A 110 -0.42 -14.10 -13.07
C ALA A 110 -1.12 -15.02 -14.08
N SER A 111 -2.14 -15.77 -13.64
CA SER A 111 -2.93 -16.62 -14.52
C SER A 111 -3.67 -15.77 -15.56
N ILE A 112 -4.34 -14.69 -15.14
CA ILE A 112 -5.01 -13.75 -16.04
C ILE A 112 -4.02 -13.15 -17.04
N ALA A 113 -2.82 -12.74 -16.59
CA ALA A 113 -1.79 -12.17 -17.45
C ALA A 113 -1.28 -13.17 -18.51
N LEU A 114 -1.18 -14.46 -18.18
CA LEU A 114 -0.81 -15.50 -19.15
C LEU A 114 -1.87 -15.64 -20.25
N PHE A 115 -3.15 -15.57 -19.90
CA PHE A 115 -4.26 -15.60 -20.86
C PHE A 115 -4.48 -14.29 -21.62
N ALA A 116 -3.84 -13.19 -21.20
CA ALA A 116 -3.92 -11.88 -21.87
C ALA A 116 -2.92 -11.72 -23.04
N ARG A 117 -1.91 -12.60 -23.12
CA ARG A 117 -0.93 -12.66 -24.23
C ARG A 117 -1.51 -12.78 -25.66
N PRO A 118 -2.68 -13.38 -25.92
CA PRO A 118 -3.24 -13.46 -27.27
C PRO A 118 -4.13 -12.25 -27.65
N ILE A 119 -4.24 -11.21 -26.81
CA ILE A 119 -5.14 -10.06 -27.02
C ILE A 119 -4.37 -8.74 -27.31
N ILE A 120 -3.06 -8.71 -27.05
CA ILE A 120 -2.12 -7.61 -27.34
C ILE A 120 -1.03 -8.13 -28.24
#